data_AF-A0AA35SW20-F1
#
_entry.id   AF-A0AA35SW20-F1
#
_cell.length_a   1.000
_cell.length_b   1.000
_cell.length_c   1.000
_cell.angle_alpha   90.00
_cell.angle_beta   90.00
_cell.angle_gamma   90.00
#
_symmetry.space_group_name_H-M   'P 1'
#
loop_
_entity.id
_entity.type
_entity.pdbx_description
1 polymer ?
#
loop_
_entity_poly.entity_id
_entity_poly.type
_entity_poly.pdbx_seq_one_letter_code
_entity_poly.pdbx_strand_id
1 'polypeptide(L)'
;MGSLATKPPHEGQTLSGVLIKRGFNYHLIDPADLSSYTELTTSSIQQRQMLKFHSPFSLLHHCLNQLTSDAEIKMLHGKRAVCVFGGSVSVIYDDSAETVSIEWDADSVTDMYADAVLSVILQIVSDP
;
A
#
# COMPACT_ATOMS: atom_id res chain seq x y z
N MET A 1 -23.92 -11.49 -16.18
CA MET A 1 -24.05 -12.09 -14.84
C MET A 1 -23.14 -11.32 -13.90
N GLY A 2 -23.44 -11.33 -12.60
CA GLY A 2 -22.71 -10.50 -11.64
C GLY A 2 -23.06 -9.01 -11.76
N SER A 3 -22.34 -8.19 -11.01
CA SER A 3 -22.51 -6.75 -10.85
C SER A 3 -22.38 -5.95 -12.16
N LEU A 4 -21.64 -6.48 -13.16
CA LEU A 4 -21.57 -5.90 -14.51
C LEU A 4 -22.90 -5.91 -15.28
N ALA A 5 -23.85 -6.78 -14.88
CA ALA A 5 -25.15 -6.90 -15.54
C ALA A 5 -26.30 -6.33 -14.70
N THR A 6 -26.01 -5.55 -13.65
CA THR A 6 -27.03 -4.97 -12.76
C THR A 6 -27.84 -3.87 -13.44
N LYS A 7 -27.26 -3.19 -14.43
CA LYS A 7 -27.95 -2.19 -15.26
C LYS A 7 -28.05 -2.69 -16.70
N PRO A 8 -29.19 -2.51 -17.38
CA PRO A 8 -29.30 -2.84 -18.80
C PRO A 8 -28.31 -1.99 -19.60
N PRO A 9 -27.53 -2.60 -20.51
CA PRO A 9 -26.57 -1.84 -21.31
C PRO A 9 -27.27 -0.94 -22.33
N HIS A 10 -26.65 0.20 -22.62
CA HIS A 10 -27.08 1.12 -23.68
C HIS A 10 -26.15 1.01 -24.90
N GLU A 11 -26.67 1.33 -26.09
CA GLU A 11 -25.92 1.25 -27.33
C GLU A 11 -24.68 2.18 -27.29
N GLY A 12 -23.50 1.63 -27.61
CA GLY A 12 -22.23 2.36 -27.53
C GLY A 12 -21.57 2.40 -26.13
N GLN A 13 -22.18 1.79 -25.11
CA GLN A 13 -21.59 1.74 -23.77
C GLN A 13 -20.33 0.86 -23.75
N THR A 14 -19.19 1.44 -23.36
CA THR A 14 -17.96 0.69 -23.12
C THR A 14 -18.13 -0.21 -21.89
N LEU A 15 -17.88 -1.50 -22.06
CA LEU A 15 -17.83 -2.47 -20.98
C LEU A 15 -16.36 -2.73 -20.62
N SER A 16 -16.04 -2.69 -19.33
CA SER A 16 -14.71 -2.98 -18.81
C SER A 16 -14.83 -3.98 -17.68
N GLY A 17 -13.96 -4.98 -17.65
CA GLY A 17 -14.02 -6.05 -16.68
C GLY A 17 -12.92 -7.07 -16.89
N VAL A 18 -12.91 -8.12 -16.06
CA VAL A 18 -11.98 -9.23 -16.14
C VAL A 18 -12.60 -10.30 -17.04
N LEU A 19 -11.88 -10.71 -18.08
CA LEU A 19 -12.31 -11.79 -18.98
C LEU A 19 -11.77 -13.14 -18.47
N ILE A 20 -12.67 -14.02 -18.06
CA ILE A 20 -12.32 -15.39 -17.64
C ILE A 20 -12.59 -16.35 -18.81
N LYS A 21 -11.61 -17.18 -19.14
CA LYS A 21 -11.76 -18.31 -20.06
C LYS A 21 -11.80 -19.63 -19.29
N ARG A 22 -12.87 -20.41 -19.44
CA ARG A 22 -12.98 -21.79 -18.93
C ARG A 22 -13.28 -22.73 -20.10
N GLY A 23 -12.25 -23.42 -20.58
CA GLY A 23 -12.32 -24.21 -21.81
C GLY A 23 -12.55 -23.31 -23.03
N PHE A 24 -13.70 -23.47 -23.69
CA PHE A 24 -14.14 -22.64 -24.82
C PHE A 24 -15.12 -21.52 -24.42
N ASN A 25 -15.53 -21.46 -23.16
CA ASN A 25 -16.46 -20.43 -22.67
C ASN A 25 -15.70 -19.21 -22.15
N TYR A 26 -16.24 -18.02 -22.46
CA TYR A 26 -15.71 -16.74 -22.03
C TYR A 26 -16.76 -16.01 -21.19
N HIS A 27 -16.35 -15.52 -20.02
CA HIS A 27 -17.20 -14.73 -19.13
C HIS A 27 -16.49 -13.41 -18.82
N LEU A 28 -17.11 -12.29 -19.18
CA LEU A 28 -16.69 -10.97 -18.74
C LEU A 28 -17.37 -10.67 -17.41
N ILE A 29 -16.59 -10.44 -16.36
CA ILE A 29 -17.09 -10.21 -15.00
C ILE A 29 -16.44 -8.98 -14.37
N ASP A 30 -17.08 -8.45 -13.33
CA ASP A 30 -16.49 -7.38 -12.53
C ASP A 30 -15.33 -7.95 -11.69
N PRO A 31 -14.20 -7.25 -11.51
CA PRO A 31 -13.13 -7.69 -10.62
C PRO A 31 -13.61 -8.09 -9.22
N ALA A 32 -14.62 -7.40 -8.68
CA ALA A 32 -15.18 -7.70 -7.36
C ALA A 32 -15.90 -9.07 -7.29
N ASP A 33 -16.41 -9.57 -8.41
CA ASP A 33 -17.13 -10.85 -8.49
C ASP A 33 -16.19 -12.04 -8.78
N LEU A 34 -14.89 -11.81 -8.94
CA LEU A 34 -13.90 -12.82 -9.32
C LEU A 34 -13.87 -14.01 -8.36
N SER A 35 -14.00 -13.75 -7.06
CA SER A 35 -14.03 -14.77 -6.00
C SER A 35 -15.29 -15.64 -6.02
N SER A 36 -16.40 -15.15 -6.60
CA SER A 36 -17.65 -15.92 -6.72
C SER A 36 -17.66 -16.85 -7.94
N TYR A 37 -16.83 -16.55 -8.95
CA TYR A 37 -16.80 -17.28 -10.22
C TYR A 37 -15.53 -18.10 -10.43
N THR A 38 -14.48 -17.84 -9.66
CA THR A 38 -13.20 -18.55 -9.73
C THR A 38 -12.76 -18.96 -8.34
N GLU A 39 -11.98 -20.04 -8.25
CA GLU A 39 -11.25 -20.38 -7.02
C GLU A 39 -10.03 -19.47 -6.81
N LEU A 40 -9.91 -18.36 -7.55
CA LEU A 40 -8.83 -17.41 -7.39
C LEU A 40 -9.08 -16.58 -6.14
N THR A 41 -8.36 -16.90 -5.08
CA THR A 41 -8.27 -16.05 -3.90
C THR A 41 -7.29 -14.93 -4.19
N THR A 42 -7.76 -13.68 -4.26
CA THR A 42 -6.88 -12.52 -4.27
C THR A 42 -6.35 -12.32 -2.85
N SER A 43 -5.07 -12.65 -2.63
CA SER A 43 -4.38 -12.40 -1.37
C SER A 43 -3.56 -11.12 -1.48
N SER A 44 -3.77 -10.18 -0.56
CA SER A 44 -2.82 -9.09 -0.35
C SER A 44 -1.79 -9.52 0.69
N ILE A 45 -0.54 -9.13 0.48
CA ILE A 45 0.55 -9.36 1.44
C ILE A 45 0.80 -8.02 2.12
N GLN A 46 0.66 -7.95 3.43
CA GLN A 46 1.12 -6.80 4.20
C GLN A 46 2.51 -7.09 4.75
N GLN A 47 3.42 -6.14 4.62
CA GLN A 47 4.76 -6.24 5.17
C GLN A 47 4.99 -5.18 6.25
N ARG A 48 5.76 -5.57 7.26
CA ARG A 48 6.19 -4.72 8.36
C ARG A 48 7.66 -4.98 8.63
N GLN A 49 8.47 -3.92 8.64
CA GLN A 49 9.89 -3.97 9.02
C GLN A 49 10.14 -3.03 10.19
N MET A 50 10.89 -3.48 11.19
CA MET A 50 11.18 -2.71 12.40
C MET A 50 12.67 -2.51 12.58
N LEU A 51 13.06 -1.29 12.95
CA LEU A 51 14.45 -0.88 13.12
C LEU A 51 14.60 -0.08 14.41
N LYS A 52 15.79 -0.14 15.00
CA LYS A 52 16.19 0.75 16.08
C LYS A 52 16.40 2.16 15.54
N PHE A 53 15.85 3.15 16.24
CA PHE A 53 15.86 4.54 15.81
C PHE A 53 15.86 5.45 17.04
N HIS A 54 16.98 6.14 17.28
CA HIS A 54 17.20 6.96 18.46
C HIS A 54 17.04 8.46 18.19
N SER A 55 16.85 8.84 16.92
CA SER A 55 16.75 10.24 16.53
C SER A 55 15.32 10.79 16.79
N PRO A 56 15.17 12.11 16.95
CA PRO A 56 13.86 12.71 17.18
C PRO A 56 12.89 12.50 16.01
N PHE A 57 11.60 12.38 16.33
CA PHE A 57 10.53 12.30 15.33
C PHE A 57 10.56 13.44 14.30
N SER A 58 10.96 14.65 14.71
CA SER A 58 11.06 15.81 13.81
C SER A 58 12.07 15.62 12.69
N LEU A 59 13.21 14.97 12.98
CA LEU A 59 14.23 14.66 11.97
C LEU A 59 13.71 13.61 10.99
N LEU A 60 13.08 12.54 11.52
CA LEU A 60 12.44 11.52 10.69
C LEU A 60 11.42 12.15 9.72
N HIS A 61 10.52 12.97 10.25
CA HIS A 61 9.51 13.66 9.43
C HIS A 61 10.17 14.58 8.39
N HIS A 62 11.20 15.34 8.78
CA HIS A 62 11.90 16.23 7.86
C HIS A 62 12.53 15.47 6.68
N CYS A 63 13.27 14.40 6.96
CA CYS A 63 13.93 13.60 5.93
C CYS A 63 12.93 12.86 5.03
N LEU A 64 11.84 12.33 5.58
CA LEU A 64 10.78 11.71 4.78
C LEU A 64 10.05 12.74 3.90
N ASN A 65 9.86 13.97 4.39
CA ASN A 65 9.30 15.06 3.61
C ASN A 65 10.25 15.59 2.52
N GLN A 66 11.56 15.35 2.64
CA GLN A 66 12.52 15.59 1.56
C GLN A 66 12.47 14.48 0.50
N LEU A 67 12.21 13.23 0.92
CA LEU A 67 12.06 12.10 0.00
C LEU A 67 10.81 12.26 -0.87
N THR A 68 9.70 12.69 -0.28
CA THR A 68 8.45 12.95 -0.99
C THR A 68 7.71 14.15 -0.41
N SER A 69 7.12 14.96 -1.29
CA SER A 69 6.45 16.21 -0.91
C SER A 69 5.05 16.01 -0.30
N ASP A 70 4.62 14.76 -0.11
CA ASP A 70 3.29 14.37 0.38
C ASP A 70 3.35 13.64 1.73
N ALA A 71 4.41 13.86 2.52
CA ALA A 71 4.54 13.28 3.84
C ALA A 71 3.48 13.84 4.80
N GLU A 72 2.56 12.99 5.25
CA GLU A 72 1.47 13.34 6.16
C GLU A 72 1.66 12.70 7.54
N ILE A 73 1.54 13.50 8.60
CA ILE A 73 1.57 12.97 9.97
C ILE A 73 0.19 12.43 10.34
N LYS A 74 0.14 11.16 10.77
CA LYS A 74 -1.08 10.48 11.25
C LYS A 74 -0.82 9.78 12.59
N MET A 75 -1.90 9.38 13.25
CA MET A 75 -1.83 8.50 14.43
C MET A 75 -2.22 7.09 14.02
N LEU A 76 -1.26 6.16 14.06
CA LEU A 76 -1.47 4.75 13.74
C LEU A 76 -1.08 3.91 14.95
N HIS A 77 -1.91 2.93 15.32
CA HIS A 77 -1.69 2.09 16.50
C HIS A 77 -1.44 2.88 17.80
N GLY A 78 -2.04 4.08 17.93
CA GLY A 78 -1.84 4.98 19.08
C GLY A 78 -0.49 5.71 19.10
N LYS A 79 0.32 5.60 18.04
CA LYS A 79 1.64 6.21 17.90
C LYS A 79 1.66 7.21 16.75
N ARG A 80 2.61 8.14 16.79
CA ARG A 80 2.85 9.07 15.67
C ARG A 80 3.41 8.29 14.49
N ALA A 81 2.88 8.55 13.32
CA ALA A 81 3.33 7.97 12.08
C ALA A 81 3.46 9.03 10.99
N VAL A 82 4.37 8.79 10.04
CA VAL A 82 4.49 9.57 8.80
C VAL A 82 4.08 8.66 7.65
N CYS A 83 3.01 9.04 6.96
CA CYS A 83 2.52 8.35 5.76
C CYS A 83 3.08 9.07 4.53
N VAL A 84 3.63 8.32 3.59
CA VAL A 84 4.30 8.85 2.38
C VAL A 84 3.76 8.16 1.12
N PHE A 85 3.98 8.76 -0.05
CA PHE A 85 3.58 8.22 -1.35
C PHE A 85 2.07 7.91 -1.45
N GLY A 86 1.24 8.90 -1.15
CA GLY A 86 -0.22 8.79 -1.17
C GLY A 86 -0.78 7.91 -0.04
N GLY A 87 0.04 7.62 0.98
CA GLY A 87 -0.33 6.75 2.10
C GLY A 87 -0.03 5.26 1.87
N SER A 88 0.63 4.90 0.77
CA SER A 88 0.99 3.51 0.46
C SER A 88 2.05 2.94 1.41
N VAL A 89 2.88 3.80 2.03
CA VAL A 89 3.86 3.39 3.04
C VAL A 89 3.67 4.22 4.29
N SER A 90 3.63 3.55 5.45
CA SER A 90 3.47 4.16 6.77
C SER A 90 4.68 3.91 7.64
N VAL A 91 5.26 4.98 8.20
CA VAL A 91 6.42 4.92 9.09
C VAL A 91 5.99 5.29 10.50
N ILE A 92 5.87 4.31 11.38
CA ILE A 92 5.38 4.46 12.76
C ILE A 92 6.54 4.61 13.71
N TYR A 93 6.51 5.67 14.52
CA TYR A 93 7.54 6.02 15.49
C TYR A 93 7.13 5.60 16.90
N ASP A 94 7.96 4.78 17.54
CA ASP A 94 7.80 4.36 18.92
C ASP A 94 8.90 4.95 19.81
N ASP A 95 8.57 6.05 20.48
CA ASP A 95 9.46 6.77 21.38
C ASP A 95 9.87 5.91 22.58
N SER A 96 8.93 5.12 23.13
CA SER A 96 9.15 4.29 24.31
C SER A 96 10.10 3.12 24.05
N ALA A 97 10.11 2.59 22.81
CA ALA A 97 10.94 1.45 22.42
C ALA A 97 12.21 1.85 21.64
N GLU A 98 12.35 3.14 21.31
CA GLU A 98 13.39 3.68 20.43
C GLU A 98 13.42 2.93 19.09
N THR A 99 12.24 2.73 18.49
CA THR A 99 12.11 2.02 17.22
C THR A 99 11.24 2.78 16.22
N VAL A 100 11.46 2.46 14.95
CA VAL A 100 10.58 2.85 13.85
C VAL A 100 10.13 1.60 13.11
N SER A 101 8.86 1.56 12.71
CA SER A 101 8.28 0.48 11.91
C SER A 101 7.79 1.01 10.57
N ILE A 102 8.21 0.37 9.48
CA ILE A 102 7.75 0.66 8.12
C ILE A 102 6.70 -0.39 7.77
N GLU A 103 5.52 0.04 7.32
CA GLU A 103 4.37 -0.81 6.99
C GLU A 103 3.79 -0.47 5.63
N TRP A 104 3.53 -1.47 4.79
CA TRP A 104 2.94 -1.30 3.47
C TRP A 104 2.22 -2.57 2.99
N ASP A 105 1.30 -2.40 2.04
CA ASP A 105 0.76 -3.49 1.23
C ASP A 105 1.73 -3.78 0.08
N ALA A 106 2.28 -4.98 0.03
CA ALA A 106 3.39 -5.35 -0.85
C ALA A 106 2.94 -5.58 -2.30
N ASP A 107 3.55 -4.82 -3.19
CA ASP A 107 3.53 -4.97 -4.63
C ASP A 107 4.82 -4.39 -5.23
N SER A 108 5.04 -4.57 -6.54
CA SER A 108 6.29 -4.17 -7.18
C SER A 108 6.63 -2.67 -7.06
N VAL A 109 5.62 -1.82 -6.86
CA VAL A 109 5.78 -0.36 -6.76
C VAL A 109 5.93 0.05 -5.29
N THR A 110 5.08 -0.46 -4.40
CA THR A 110 5.14 -0.14 -2.97
C THR A 110 6.38 -0.72 -2.29
N ASP A 111 6.91 -1.84 -2.78
CA ASP A 111 8.18 -2.39 -2.31
C ASP A 111 9.35 -1.43 -2.59
N MET A 112 9.37 -0.83 -3.79
CA MET A 112 10.36 0.20 -4.15
C MET A 112 10.23 1.45 -3.26
N TYR A 113 9.00 1.84 -2.92
CA TYR A 113 8.76 2.96 -1.99
C TYR A 113 9.26 2.63 -0.58
N ALA A 114 8.99 1.42 -0.09
CA ALA A 114 9.46 0.96 1.21
C ALA A 114 10.99 0.91 1.27
N ASP A 115 11.67 0.46 0.22
CA ASP A 115 13.14 0.46 0.12
C ASP A 115 13.75 1.87 0.13
N ALA A 116 13.11 2.82 -0.55
CA ALA A 116 13.53 4.22 -0.52
C ALA A 116 13.40 4.82 0.89
N VAL A 117 12.28 4.56 1.57
CA VAL A 117 12.04 4.98 2.96
C VAL A 117 13.05 4.34 3.91
N LEU A 118 13.29 3.04 3.78
CA LEU A 118 14.27 2.30 4.56
C LEU A 118 15.67 2.91 4.39
N SER A 119 16.06 3.22 3.16
CA SER A 119 17.36 3.82 2.86
C SER A 119 17.55 5.17 3.57
N VAL A 120 16.52 6.02 3.58
CA VAL A 120 16.54 7.30 4.30
C VAL A 120 16.67 7.07 5.81
N ILE A 121 15.92 6.12 6.38
CA ILE A 121 15.99 5.80 7.81
C ILE A 121 17.39 5.28 8.18
N LEU A 122 17.96 4.38 7.38
CA LEU A 122 19.32 3.87 7.59
C LEU A 122 20.38 4.96 7.48
N GLN A 123 20.20 5.93 6.58
CA GLN A 123 21.09 7.09 6.48
C GLN A 123 21.06 7.93 7.76
N ILE A 124 19.88 8.21 8.31
CA ILE A 124 19.74 8.93 9.59
C ILE A 124 20.41 8.17 10.74
N VAL A 125 20.27 6.84 10.75
CA VAL A 125 20.88 6.00 11.80
C VAL A 125 22.40 5.92 11.66
N SER A 126 22.92 6.01 10.44
CA SER A 126 24.36 5.92 10.15
C SER A 126 25.10 7.24 10.38
N ASP A 127 24.41 8.37 10.22
CA ASP A 127 24.94 9.72 10.43
C ASP A 127 24.10 10.46 11.49
N PRO A 128 24.35 10.18 12.79
CA PRO A 128 23.49 10.57 13.91
C PRO A 128 23.49 12.07 14.25
#